data_AF-A0A7S2LAA0-F1
#
_entry.id   AF-A0A7S2LAA0-F1
#
_cell.length_a   1.000
_cell.length_b   1.000
_cell.length_c   1.000
_cell.angle_alpha   90.00
_cell.angle_beta   90.00
_cell.angle_gamma   90.00
#
_symmetry.space_group_name_H-M   'P 1'
#
loop_
_entity.id
_entity.type
_entity.pdbx_description
1 polymer ?
#
loop_
_entity_poly.entity_id
_entity_poly.type
_entity_poly.pdbx_seq_one_letter_code
_entity_poly.pdbx_strand_id
1 'polypeptide(L)'
;MVESRSTSPGRRLASLGHNSTSGRVIEDGLCSDGIFLEWGKANLVTFSIDAAAKKMIELIHETCNNDAEKLQEFQSEFNIKSLPLQRWVISKWVHELGFEYRPAHKRYMTNVHEGEGRIQRIDYVKWAFLHELNEPCWYQMEESEAKTMFAKYARSKAAKTKQSSPVDNFKSFLELSNPYHYVDEKGRKMLEFHVDDHQLFHELTENMTLGGMPSVRKEADKRTSIVFGQDESIFKCCPMNHSTWYHAPSGTSVLQEKSEGAGTMVSAFVSREFGFGMSNFKGEDLEKVLERCNQAREEQHYLAEGAAKFVHGTTAKAPLTEDPLVRFFDYGKGQSGYWDSHHMQVQLEDVVDFVIAC
;
A
#
# COMPACT_ATOMS: atom_id res chain seq x y z
N MET A 1 -30.04 -26.95 -52.51
CA MET A 1 -30.80 -25.74 -52.13
C MET A 1 -30.10 -25.18 -50.90
N VAL A 2 -29.14 -24.24 -51.02
CA VAL A 2 -29.30 -22.80 -51.38
C VAL A 2 -30.25 -22.16 -50.36
N GLU A 3 -29.86 -21.26 -49.44
CA GLU A 3 -29.01 -20.05 -49.50
C GLU A 3 -28.30 -19.86 -48.12
N SER A 4 -27.01 -19.52 -47.96
CA SER A 4 -26.24 -18.32 -48.33
C SER A 4 -26.77 -16.97 -47.79
N ARG A 5 -26.26 -16.54 -46.63
CA ARG A 5 -26.17 -15.12 -46.22
C ARG A 5 -24.70 -14.81 -45.92
N SER A 6 -23.98 -14.37 -46.95
CA SER A 6 -23.61 -12.97 -47.20
C SER A 6 -22.48 -12.50 -46.30
N THR A 7 -21.28 -12.83 -46.76
CA THR A 7 -20.03 -12.10 -46.54
C THR A 7 -20.22 -10.58 -46.69
N SER A 8 -19.65 -9.82 -45.78
CA SER A 8 -19.49 -8.37 -45.84
C SER A 8 -18.20 -8.00 -45.11
N PRO A 9 -17.50 -6.93 -45.54
CA PRO A 9 -16.31 -7.07 -46.34
C PRO A 9 -15.05 -7.06 -45.48
N GLY A 10 -14.01 -7.74 -45.97
CA GLY A 10 -12.66 -7.56 -45.47
C GLY A 10 -12.34 -6.08 -45.37
N ARG A 11 -12.10 -5.62 -44.13
CA ARG A 11 -11.23 -4.46 -43.95
C ARG A 11 -9.91 -4.86 -44.56
N ARG A 12 -9.66 -4.37 -45.77
CA ARG A 12 -8.31 -4.19 -46.28
C ARG A 12 -7.54 -3.59 -45.10
N LEU A 13 -6.55 -4.32 -44.60
CA LEU A 13 -5.42 -3.72 -43.94
C LEU A 13 -4.99 -2.64 -44.91
N ALA A 14 -5.41 -1.40 -44.63
CA ALA A 14 -4.79 -0.25 -45.24
C ALA A 14 -3.32 -0.46 -44.91
N SER A 15 -2.52 -0.70 -45.94
CA SER A 15 -1.10 -0.48 -45.90
C SER A 15 -0.95 0.93 -45.37
N LEU A 16 -0.75 1.06 -44.05
CA LEU A 16 -0.26 2.27 -43.44
C LEU A 16 1.11 2.42 -44.08
N GLY A 17 1.14 3.22 -45.14
CA GLY A 17 2.38 3.75 -45.68
C GLY A 17 3.03 4.48 -44.52
N HIS A 18 3.93 3.80 -43.83
CA HIS A 18 4.82 4.41 -42.88
C HIS A 18 5.79 5.27 -43.69
N ASN A 19 5.35 6.49 -44.03
CA ASN A 19 6.25 7.62 -44.12
C ASN A 19 6.69 7.95 -42.68
N SER A 20 7.46 7.04 -42.10
CA SER A 20 8.19 7.25 -40.86
C SER A 20 9.63 7.48 -41.29
N THR A 21 10.00 8.74 -41.49
CA THR A 21 11.40 9.15 -41.55
C THR A 21 12.18 8.68 -40.32
N SER A 22 11.51 8.35 -39.20
CA SER A 22 12.12 7.77 -37.99
C SER A 22 12.50 6.28 -38.11
N GLY A 23 11.79 5.47 -38.90
CA GLY A 23 12.12 4.05 -39.09
C GLY A 23 13.41 3.83 -39.88
N ARG A 24 13.69 4.68 -40.87
CA ARG A 24 14.97 4.68 -41.61
C ARG A 24 16.17 5.05 -40.76
N VAL A 25 15.99 5.91 -39.75
CA VAL A 25 17.06 6.33 -38.82
C VAL A 25 17.69 5.15 -38.11
N ILE A 26 16.84 4.20 -37.76
CA ILE A 26 17.24 3.08 -36.95
C ILE A 26 17.78 1.98 -37.87
N GLU A 27 17.05 1.57 -38.91
CA GLU A 27 17.49 0.49 -39.80
C GLU A 27 18.72 0.86 -40.65
N ASP A 28 18.79 2.08 -41.18
CA ASP A 28 19.86 2.49 -42.10
C ASP A 28 21.05 3.18 -41.40
N GLY A 29 20.84 3.78 -40.22
CA GLY A 29 21.85 4.63 -39.53
C GLY A 29 22.46 4.06 -38.24
N LEU A 30 21.62 3.61 -37.29
CA LEU A 30 22.06 3.14 -35.95
C LEU A 30 22.08 1.62 -35.78
N CYS A 31 21.35 0.90 -36.63
CA CYS A 31 21.23 -0.55 -36.68
C CYS A 31 21.59 -1.10 -38.06
N SER A 32 22.47 -0.44 -38.82
CA SER A 32 22.93 -0.92 -40.13
C SER A 32 23.46 -2.37 -40.06
N ASP A 33 23.94 -2.80 -38.89
CA ASP A 33 24.35 -4.18 -38.58
C ASP A 33 23.44 -4.91 -37.56
N GLY A 34 22.30 -4.34 -37.19
CA GLY A 34 21.38 -4.90 -36.18
C GLY A 34 21.91 -4.88 -34.74
N ILE A 35 23.03 -4.18 -34.48
CA ILE A 35 23.74 -4.22 -33.19
C ILE A 35 22.85 -3.85 -32.00
N PHE A 36 22.10 -2.75 -32.08
CA PHE A 36 21.20 -2.36 -31.00
C PHE A 36 20.04 -3.35 -30.82
N LEU A 37 19.52 -3.89 -31.93
CA LEU A 37 18.44 -4.86 -31.91
C LEU A 37 18.88 -6.15 -31.20
N GLU A 38 20.05 -6.69 -31.54
CA GLU A 38 20.60 -7.88 -30.91
C GLU A 38 20.99 -7.62 -29.44
N TRP A 39 21.55 -6.45 -29.14
CA TRP A 39 21.79 -6.03 -27.75
C TRP A 39 20.49 -5.97 -26.96
N GLY A 40 19.43 -5.36 -27.51
CA GLY A 40 18.14 -5.23 -26.86
C GLY A 40 17.48 -6.58 -26.58
N LYS A 41 17.56 -7.51 -27.54
CA LYS A 41 17.09 -8.91 -27.36
C LYS A 41 17.88 -9.64 -26.28
N ALA A 42 19.20 -9.50 -26.26
CA ALA A 42 20.07 -10.13 -25.27
C ALA A 42 19.88 -9.57 -23.85
N ASN A 43 19.41 -8.33 -23.73
CA ASN A 43 19.25 -7.63 -22.46
C ASN A 43 17.79 -7.42 -22.05
N LEU A 44 16.83 -8.16 -22.62
CA LEU A 44 15.39 -7.99 -22.32
C LEU A 44 15.08 -7.97 -20.81
N VAL A 45 15.79 -8.76 -20.00
CA VAL A 45 15.62 -8.85 -18.53
C VAL A 45 15.89 -7.51 -17.85
N THR A 46 16.93 -6.80 -18.28
CA THR A 46 17.40 -5.53 -17.71
C THR A 46 17.03 -4.34 -18.59
N PHE A 47 16.23 -4.59 -19.63
CA PHE A 47 15.91 -3.59 -20.65
C PHE A 47 15.06 -2.47 -20.03
N SER A 48 15.54 -1.25 -20.20
CA SER A 48 14.86 -0.03 -19.77
C SER A 48 15.12 1.07 -20.78
N ILE A 49 14.24 2.08 -20.82
CA ILE A 49 14.43 3.25 -21.68
C ILE A 49 15.76 3.95 -21.38
N ASP A 50 16.20 3.96 -20.12
CA ASP A 50 17.48 4.56 -19.75
C ASP A 50 18.68 3.73 -20.22
N ALA A 51 18.61 2.41 -20.11
CA ALA A 51 19.64 1.51 -20.65
C ALA A 51 19.71 1.63 -22.18
N ALA A 52 18.56 1.67 -22.85
CA ALA A 52 18.46 1.91 -24.29
C ALA A 52 19.06 3.27 -24.68
N ALA A 53 18.75 4.34 -23.95
CA ALA A 53 19.29 5.66 -24.19
C ALA A 53 20.82 5.68 -24.10
N LYS A 54 21.39 5.07 -23.05
CA LYS A 54 22.85 4.94 -22.90
C LYS A 54 23.46 4.18 -24.08
N LYS A 55 22.90 3.03 -24.44
CA LYS A 55 23.44 2.23 -25.53
C LYS A 55 23.34 2.93 -26.90
N MET A 56 22.24 3.63 -27.15
CA MET A 56 22.10 4.41 -28.39
C MET A 56 23.08 5.58 -28.45
N ILE A 57 23.36 6.26 -27.32
CA ILE A 57 24.38 7.31 -27.28
C ILE A 57 25.77 6.74 -27.57
N GLU A 58 26.14 5.59 -26.98
CA GLU A 58 27.39 4.89 -27.29
C GLU A 58 27.51 4.60 -28.78
N LEU A 59 26.47 4.03 -29.39
CA LEU A 59 26.45 3.71 -30.82
C LEU A 59 26.54 4.97 -31.70
N ILE A 60 25.87 6.07 -31.34
CA ILE A 60 25.99 7.35 -32.07
C ILE A 60 27.45 7.83 -32.05
N HIS A 61 28.10 7.79 -30.88
CA HIS A 61 29.50 8.20 -30.75
C HIS A 61 30.45 7.31 -31.54
N GLU A 62 30.23 5.99 -31.53
CA GLU A 62 30.98 5.02 -32.33
C GLU A 62 30.80 5.26 -33.83
N THR A 63 29.56 5.38 -34.31
CA THR A 63 29.25 5.62 -35.73
C THR A 63 29.82 6.95 -36.24
N CYS A 64 29.77 7.99 -35.42
CA CYS A 64 30.37 9.28 -35.76
C CYS A 64 31.90 9.31 -35.59
N ASN A 65 32.56 8.23 -35.14
CA ASN A 65 33.99 8.20 -34.81
C ASN A 65 34.42 9.34 -33.86
N ASN A 66 33.53 9.79 -32.97
CA ASN A 66 33.70 10.99 -32.13
C ASN A 66 33.99 12.30 -32.92
N ASP A 67 33.64 12.34 -34.20
CA ASP A 67 33.78 13.51 -35.06
C ASP A 67 32.56 14.44 -34.89
N ALA A 68 32.82 15.70 -34.52
CA ALA A 68 31.78 16.68 -34.25
C ALA A 68 31.00 17.09 -35.52
N GLU A 69 31.65 17.09 -36.69
CA GLU A 69 30.98 17.44 -37.96
C GLU A 69 30.02 16.32 -38.37
N LYS A 70 30.46 15.06 -38.24
CA LYS A 70 29.60 13.88 -38.48
C LYS A 70 28.46 13.78 -37.50
N LEU A 71 28.69 14.16 -36.24
CA LEU A 71 27.63 14.20 -35.23
C LEU A 71 26.57 15.25 -35.58
N GLN A 72 26.99 16.41 -36.10
CA GLN A 72 26.07 17.46 -36.55
C GLN A 72 25.28 17.05 -37.80
N GLU A 73 25.93 16.36 -38.75
CA GLU A 73 25.28 15.77 -39.92
C GLU A 73 24.22 14.73 -39.49
N PHE A 74 24.59 13.81 -38.60
CA PHE A 74 23.69 12.81 -38.02
C PHE A 74 22.50 13.45 -37.29
N GLN A 75 22.75 14.48 -36.47
CA GLN A 75 21.68 15.22 -35.78
C GLN A 75 20.72 15.91 -36.75
N SER A 76 21.25 16.47 -37.84
CA SER A 76 20.47 17.14 -38.89
C SER A 76 19.61 16.14 -39.68
N GLU A 77 20.22 15.02 -40.09
CA GLU A 77 19.53 13.95 -40.83
C GLU A 77 18.36 13.37 -40.04
N PHE A 78 18.54 13.23 -38.72
CA PHE A 78 17.57 12.57 -37.85
C PHE A 78 16.75 13.52 -36.97
N ASN A 79 16.84 14.83 -37.22
CA ASN A 79 16.11 15.87 -36.51
C ASN A 79 16.26 15.78 -34.97
N ILE A 80 17.49 15.49 -34.53
CA ILE A 80 17.86 15.41 -33.11
C ILE A 80 18.32 16.79 -32.67
N LYS A 81 17.55 17.44 -31.80
CA LYS A 81 17.83 18.83 -31.36
C LYS A 81 19.01 18.95 -30.41
N SER A 82 19.27 17.94 -29.59
CA SER A 82 20.38 17.91 -28.64
C SER A 82 20.61 16.50 -28.09
N LEU A 83 21.82 16.25 -27.61
CA LEU A 83 22.18 15.11 -26.77
C LEU A 83 22.31 15.56 -25.30
N PRO A 84 21.89 14.74 -24.32
CA PRO A 84 21.34 13.39 -24.46
C PRO A 84 19.92 13.37 -25.04
N LEU A 85 19.59 12.25 -25.70
CA LEU A 85 18.27 12.03 -26.31
C LEU A 85 17.16 12.06 -25.25
N GLN A 86 16.04 12.70 -25.59
CA GLN A 86 14.85 12.72 -24.73
C GLN A 86 14.24 11.31 -24.64
N ARG A 87 13.77 10.93 -23.44
CA ARG A 87 13.19 9.59 -23.18
C ARG A 87 12.07 9.19 -24.15
N TRP A 88 11.24 10.13 -24.58
CA TRP A 88 10.15 9.84 -25.52
C TRP A 88 10.64 9.51 -26.93
N VAL A 89 11.78 10.06 -27.36
CA VAL A 89 12.43 9.73 -28.65
C VAL A 89 12.93 8.28 -28.60
N ILE A 90 13.63 7.93 -27.51
CA ILE A 90 14.10 6.56 -27.27
C ILE A 90 12.94 5.57 -27.20
N SER A 91 11.88 5.90 -26.46
CA SER A 91 10.68 5.06 -26.36
C SER A 91 10.04 4.82 -27.72
N LYS A 92 9.96 5.85 -28.57
CA LYS A 92 9.43 5.73 -29.92
C LYS A 92 10.31 4.79 -30.77
N TRP A 93 11.62 4.96 -30.73
CA TRP A 93 12.56 4.13 -31.48
C TRP A 93 12.55 2.67 -31.05
N VAL A 94 12.49 2.42 -29.74
CA VAL A 94 12.34 1.08 -29.16
C VAL A 94 11.05 0.41 -29.66
N HIS A 95 9.94 1.15 -29.73
CA HIS A 95 8.69 0.63 -30.31
C HIS A 95 8.76 0.39 -31.82
N GLU A 96 9.40 1.27 -32.57
CA GLU A 96 9.61 1.10 -34.02
C GLU A 96 10.47 -0.14 -34.33
N LEU A 97 11.41 -0.49 -33.44
CA LEU A 97 12.20 -1.73 -33.48
C LEU A 97 11.41 -3.00 -33.10
N GLY A 98 10.12 -2.86 -32.78
CA GLY A 98 9.26 -4.00 -32.43
C GLY A 98 9.36 -4.43 -30.96
N PHE A 99 10.00 -3.65 -30.09
CA PHE A 99 9.88 -3.87 -28.66
C PHE A 99 8.55 -3.29 -28.14
N GLU A 100 7.88 -4.03 -27.29
CA GLU A 100 6.61 -3.65 -26.70
C GLU A 100 6.70 -3.82 -25.19
N TYR A 101 6.13 -2.87 -24.47
CA TYR A 101 5.97 -2.96 -23.03
C TYR A 101 4.53 -3.37 -22.74
N ARG A 102 4.34 -4.58 -22.22
CA ARG A 102 3.01 -5.16 -21.98
C ARG A 102 2.85 -5.64 -20.53
N PRO A 103 1.62 -5.67 -20.00
CA PRO A 103 1.35 -6.31 -18.71
C PRO A 103 1.86 -7.75 -18.71
N ALA A 104 2.53 -8.15 -17.62
CA ALA A 104 2.91 -9.53 -17.41
C ALA A 104 1.65 -10.37 -17.19
N HIS A 105 1.38 -11.30 -18.11
CA HIS A 105 0.21 -12.17 -18.03
C HIS A 105 0.52 -13.39 -17.15
N LYS A 106 -0.04 -13.42 -15.94
CA LYS A 106 -0.14 -14.66 -15.14
C LYS A 106 -1.09 -15.61 -15.86
N ARG A 107 -0.65 -16.84 -16.16
CA ARG A 107 -1.46 -17.88 -16.84
C ARG A 107 -2.19 -18.82 -15.88
N TYR A 108 -2.51 -18.37 -14.67
CA TYR A 108 -3.23 -19.16 -13.68
C TYR A 108 -4.31 -18.32 -12.98
N MET A 109 -5.42 -18.97 -12.66
CA MET A 109 -6.61 -18.39 -12.04
C MET A 109 -6.27 -17.96 -10.61
N THR A 110 -6.40 -16.68 -10.29
CA THR A 110 -6.45 -16.21 -8.90
C THR A 110 -7.82 -16.51 -8.32
N ASN A 111 -7.85 -17.26 -7.22
CA ASN A 111 -9.07 -17.59 -6.51
C ASN A 111 -9.64 -16.30 -5.90
N VAL A 112 -10.90 -16.00 -6.22
CA VAL A 112 -11.61 -14.85 -5.68
C VAL A 112 -12.01 -15.22 -4.25
N HIS A 113 -11.25 -14.77 -3.25
CA HIS A 113 -11.51 -15.00 -1.80
C HIS A 113 -12.74 -14.26 -1.26
N GLU A 114 -13.71 -14.02 -2.12
CA GLU A 114 -14.70 -12.98 -1.96
C GLU A 114 -16.12 -13.59 -2.08
N GLY A 115 -16.38 -14.62 -1.28
CA GLY A 115 -17.63 -15.38 -1.27
C GLY A 115 -18.84 -14.69 -0.63
N GLU A 116 -20.01 -15.29 -0.82
CA GLU A 116 -21.30 -14.90 -0.24
C GLU A 116 -21.33 -15.18 1.27
N GLY A 117 -21.69 -14.17 2.07
CA GLY A 117 -21.60 -14.20 3.54
C GLY A 117 -21.08 -12.90 4.15
N ARG A 118 -20.68 -11.92 3.33
CA ARG A 118 -20.27 -10.59 3.81
C ARG A 118 -21.46 -9.87 4.45
N ILE A 119 -21.28 -9.47 5.70
CA ILE A 119 -22.01 -8.31 6.23
C ILE A 119 -21.80 -7.20 5.21
N GLN A 120 -22.89 -6.66 4.66
CA GLN A 120 -22.74 -5.60 3.67
C GLN A 120 -21.94 -4.48 4.32
N ARG A 121 -20.98 -3.89 3.60
CA ARG A 121 -20.13 -2.83 4.14
C ARG A 121 -20.93 -1.75 4.88
N ILE A 122 -22.13 -1.44 4.38
CA ILE A 122 -23.05 -0.50 5.01
C ILE A 122 -23.54 -0.94 6.39
N ASP A 123 -23.81 -2.22 6.59
CA ASP A 123 -24.26 -2.78 7.87
C ASP A 123 -23.10 -2.86 8.86
N TYR A 124 -21.90 -3.20 8.39
CA TYR A 124 -20.69 -3.11 9.21
C TYR A 124 -20.40 -1.67 9.64
N VAL A 125 -20.51 -0.69 8.73
CA VAL A 125 -20.31 0.73 9.05
C VAL A 125 -21.34 1.20 10.09
N LYS A 126 -22.61 0.82 9.96
CA LYS A 126 -23.63 1.13 10.98
C LYS A 126 -23.28 0.50 12.33
N TRP A 127 -22.86 -0.77 12.32
CA TRP A 127 -22.44 -1.47 13.51
C TRP A 127 -21.25 -0.77 14.17
N ALA A 128 -20.23 -0.37 13.38
CA ALA A 128 -19.05 0.33 13.85
C ALA A 128 -19.43 1.66 14.54
N PHE A 129 -20.26 2.50 13.92
CA PHE A 129 -20.71 3.75 14.53
C PHE A 129 -21.48 3.55 15.85
N LEU A 130 -22.23 2.46 15.99
CA LEU A 130 -22.90 2.16 17.26
C LEU A 130 -21.90 1.73 18.36
N HIS A 131 -20.83 1.03 17.98
CA HIS A 131 -19.84 0.52 18.92
C HIS A 131 -18.74 1.54 19.23
N GLU A 132 -18.54 2.53 18.36
CA GLU A 132 -17.60 3.64 18.54
C GLU A 132 -17.86 4.41 19.84
N LEU A 133 -19.11 4.49 20.30
CA LEU A 133 -19.45 5.08 21.61
C LEU A 133 -18.76 4.38 22.79
N ASN A 134 -18.44 3.09 22.63
CA ASN A 134 -17.74 2.31 23.64
C ASN A 134 -16.22 2.43 23.53
N GLU A 135 -15.69 3.03 22.48
CA GLU A 135 -14.25 3.17 22.25
C GLU A 135 -13.69 4.41 22.96
N PRO A 136 -12.39 4.42 23.34
CA PRO A 136 -11.74 5.55 23.95
C PRO A 136 -11.34 6.64 22.94
N CYS A 137 -12.22 6.97 21.98
CA CYS A 137 -11.97 7.91 20.89
C CYS A 137 -12.70 9.25 21.05
N TRP A 138 -13.23 9.54 22.25
CA TRP A 138 -13.98 10.76 22.54
C TRP A 138 -13.21 11.69 23.47
N TYR A 139 -13.45 13.00 23.32
CA TYR A 139 -12.89 14.02 24.19
C TYR A 139 -13.98 14.97 24.66
N GLN A 140 -14.14 15.10 25.98
CA GLN A 140 -15.13 15.98 26.57
C GLN A 140 -14.49 17.23 27.18
N MET A 141 -15.07 18.39 26.90
CA MET A 141 -14.60 19.67 27.45
C MET A 141 -15.74 20.67 27.59
N GLU A 142 -15.52 21.71 28.42
CA GLU A 142 -16.53 22.75 28.57
C GLU A 142 -16.63 23.61 27.31
N GLU A 143 -17.84 24.08 26.97
CA GLU A 143 -18.06 24.93 25.79
C GLU A 143 -17.21 26.22 25.83
N SER A 144 -16.97 26.77 27.03
CA SER A 144 -16.13 27.95 27.25
C SER A 144 -14.64 27.69 26.98
N GLU A 145 -14.16 26.50 27.36
CA GLU A 145 -12.80 26.04 27.13
C GLU A 145 -12.55 25.76 25.65
N ALA A 146 -13.51 25.10 24.97
CA ALA A 146 -13.45 24.84 23.54
C ALA A 146 -13.33 26.15 22.74
N LYS A 147 -14.18 27.15 23.05
CA LYS A 147 -14.09 28.50 22.45
C LYS A 147 -12.70 29.10 22.62
N THR A 148 -12.15 29.02 23.83
CA THR A 148 -10.84 29.59 24.14
C THR A 148 -9.72 28.87 23.38
N MET A 149 -9.77 27.54 23.32
CA MET A 149 -8.80 26.71 22.60
C MET A 149 -8.79 27.02 21.11
N PHE A 150 -9.95 27.01 20.45
CA PHE A 150 -10.05 27.31 19.02
C PHE A 150 -9.65 28.76 18.71
N ALA A 151 -9.97 29.72 19.59
CA ALA A 151 -9.51 31.09 19.44
C ALA A 151 -7.98 31.24 19.57
N LYS A 152 -7.32 30.44 20.42
CA LYS A 152 -5.85 30.40 20.50
C LYS A 152 -5.24 29.76 19.25
N TYR A 153 -5.80 28.65 18.79
CA TYR A 153 -5.34 27.96 17.59
C TYR A 153 -5.48 28.82 16.33
N ALA A 154 -6.63 29.47 16.13
CA ALA A 154 -6.85 30.37 15.01
C ALA A 154 -5.82 31.52 14.98
N ARG A 155 -5.50 32.11 16.14
CA ARG A 155 -4.45 33.12 16.28
C ARG A 155 -3.05 32.58 15.95
N SER A 156 -2.71 31.39 16.44
CA SER A 156 -1.45 30.71 16.16
C SER A 156 -1.27 30.40 14.66
N LYS A 157 -2.32 29.90 14.01
CA LYS A 157 -2.32 29.56 12.59
C LYS A 157 -2.24 30.80 11.69
N ALA A 158 -2.99 31.85 12.02
CA ALA A 158 -2.93 33.14 11.32
C ALA A 158 -1.54 33.80 11.39
N ALA A 159 -0.79 33.57 12.47
CA ALA A 159 0.58 34.04 12.60
C ALA A 159 1.58 33.24 11.74
N LYS A 160 1.29 31.96 11.44
CA LYS A 160 2.15 31.07 10.65
C LYS A 160 1.84 31.06 9.15
N THR A 161 0.58 31.29 8.77
CA THR A 161 0.13 31.18 7.37
C THR A 161 -0.50 32.51 6.95
N LYS A 162 0.06 33.18 5.92
CA LYS A 162 -0.50 34.43 5.34
C LYS A 162 -1.82 34.22 4.55
N GLN A 163 -2.55 33.13 4.81
CA GLN A 163 -3.83 32.81 4.18
C GLN A 163 -4.87 32.44 5.24
N SER A 164 -6.03 33.08 5.16
CA SER A 164 -7.26 32.75 5.89
C SER A 164 -7.83 31.42 5.39
N SER A 165 -8.10 30.47 6.29
CA SER A 165 -8.66 29.16 5.95
C SER A 165 -10.18 29.17 6.22
N PRO A 166 -11.02 28.36 5.56
CA PRO A 166 -12.48 28.38 5.80
C PRO A 166 -12.95 27.93 7.20
N VAL A 167 -12.04 27.48 8.07
CA VAL A 167 -12.31 26.99 9.44
C VAL A 167 -11.85 28.02 10.50
N ASP A 168 -11.95 29.31 10.17
CA ASP A 168 -11.33 30.40 10.94
C ASP A 168 -12.18 30.89 12.13
N ASN A 169 -13.38 30.34 12.36
CA ASN A 169 -14.15 30.65 13.56
C ASN A 169 -14.78 29.40 14.20
N PHE A 170 -14.94 29.45 15.52
CA PHE A 170 -15.47 28.34 16.32
C PHE A 170 -16.84 27.82 15.84
N LYS A 171 -17.66 28.69 15.26
CA LYS A 171 -18.99 28.33 14.76
C LYS A 171 -18.91 27.37 13.57
N SER A 172 -18.07 27.67 12.57
CA SER A 172 -17.90 26.76 11.42
C SER A 172 -17.27 25.43 11.82
N PHE A 173 -16.38 25.44 12.83
CA PHE A 173 -15.86 24.19 13.40
C PHE A 173 -16.97 23.35 14.06
N LEU A 174 -17.85 23.94 14.87
CA LEU A 174 -18.97 23.22 15.47
C LEU A 174 -19.93 22.64 14.41
N GLU A 175 -20.18 23.38 13.33
CA GLU A 175 -21.04 22.90 12.22
C GLU A 175 -20.42 21.70 11.49
N LEU A 176 -19.08 21.66 11.36
CA LEU A 176 -18.36 20.56 10.71
C LEU A 176 -18.16 19.34 11.60
N SER A 177 -17.73 19.57 12.85
CA SER A 177 -17.49 18.50 13.83
C SER A 177 -18.77 17.92 14.43
N ASN A 178 -19.86 18.70 14.42
CA ASN A 178 -21.17 18.31 14.94
C ASN A 178 -21.09 17.60 16.31
N PRO A 179 -20.49 18.25 17.33
CA PRO A 179 -20.25 17.61 18.62
C PRO A 179 -21.54 17.32 19.36
N TYR A 180 -21.47 16.37 20.29
CA TYR A 180 -22.60 16.10 21.17
C TYR A 180 -22.64 17.13 22.32
N HIS A 181 -23.77 17.82 22.45
CA HIS A 181 -24.02 18.82 23.49
C HIS A 181 -24.75 18.20 24.67
N TYR A 182 -24.23 18.41 25.89
CA TYR A 182 -24.89 17.96 27.11
C TYR A 182 -24.64 18.92 28.28
N VAL A 183 -25.39 18.73 29.36
CA VAL A 183 -25.20 19.43 30.63
C VAL A 183 -24.74 18.40 31.65
N ASP A 184 -23.61 18.67 32.31
CA ASP A 184 -23.10 17.76 33.33
C ASP A 184 -23.89 17.85 34.64
N GLU A 185 -23.58 16.97 35.59
CA GLU A 185 -24.23 16.95 36.91
C GLU A 185 -24.09 18.27 37.69
N LYS A 186 -23.12 19.12 37.32
CA LYS A 186 -22.84 20.42 37.93
C LYS A 186 -23.53 21.59 37.20
N GLY A 187 -24.33 21.31 36.17
CA GLY A 187 -25.02 22.33 35.39
C GLY A 187 -24.15 23.04 34.35
N ARG A 188 -22.96 22.52 34.05
CA ARG A 188 -22.02 23.10 33.07
C ARG A 188 -22.36 22.60 31.68
N LYS A 189 -22.23 23.50 30.69
CA LYS A 189 -22.43 23.17 29.27
C LYS A 189 -21.19 22.51 28.71
N MET A 190 -21.33 21.25 28.32
CA MET A 190 -20.24 20.42 27.85
C MET A 190 -20.41 20.06 26.37
N LEU A 191 -19.28 19.84 25.71
CA LEU A 191 -19.18 19.33 24.35
C LEU A 191 -18.39 18.03 24.37
N GLU A 192 -18.82 17.06 23.58
CA GLU A 192 -18.08 15.84 23.27
C GLU A 192 -17.72 15.83 21.78
N PHE A 193 -16.43 15.67 21.50
CA PHE A 193 -15.85 15.60 20.16
C PHE A 193 -15.26 14.22 19.90
N HIS A 194 -15.22 13.81 18.63
CA HIS A 194 -14.40 12.68 18.24
C HIS A 194 -12.94 13.16 18.09
N VAL A 195 -11.97 12.36 18.54
CA VAL A 195 -10.55 12.78 18.55
C VAL A 195 -10.03 13.06 17.13
N ASP A 196 -10.51 12.34 16.13
CA ASP A 196 -10.12 12.56 14.72
C ASP A 196 -10.75 13.79 14.07
N ASP A 197 -11.71 14.46 14.72
CA ASP A 197 -12.37 15.63 14.14
C ASP A 197 -11.37 16.80 13.94
N HIS A 198 -10.31 16.84 14.76
CA HIS A 198 -9.32 17.90 14.69
C HIS A 198 -7.97 17.52 15.30
N GLN A 199 -6.86 17.92 14.64
CA GLN A 199 -5.49 17.68 15.11
C GLN A 199 -5.19 18.18 16.53
N LEU A 200 -5.89 19.24 16.98
CA LEU A 200 -5.75 19.75 18.36
C LEU A 200 -6.08 18.69 19.41
N PHE A 201 -7.05 17.81 19.12
CA PHE A 201 -7.40 16.77 20.06
C PHE A 201 -6.28 15.74 20.17
N HIS A 202 -5.56 15.44 19.09
CA HIS A 202 -4.41 14.53 19.15
C HIS A 202 -3.34 15.02 20.15
N GLU A 203 -3.07 16.34 20.17
CA GLU A 203 -2.13 16.96 21.12
C GLU A 203 -2.66 16.89 22.56
N LEU A 204 -3.97 17.13 22.77
CA LEU A 204 -4.58 17.05 24.10
C LEU A 204 -4.63 15.63 24.65
N THR A 205 -4.84 14.65 23.77
CA THR A 205 -4.97 13.26 24.13
C THR A 205 -3.64 12.52 24.16
N GLU A 206 -2.53 13.17 23.78
CA GLU A 206 -1.22 12.53 23.65
C GLU A 206 -0.76 11.83 24.94
N ASN A 207 -1.07 12.43 26.08
CA ASN A 207 -0.72 11.92 27.41
C ASN A 207 -1.83 11.06 28.05
N MET A 208 -2.96 10.84 27.35
CA MET A 208 -4.01 9.95 27.81
C MET A 208 -3.64 8.52 27.45
N THR A 209 -3.89 7.58 28.37
CA THR A 209 -3.48 6.17 28.24
C THR A 209 -3.91 5.54 26.92
N LEU A 210 -5.14 5.81 26.46
CA LEU A 210 -5.70 5.24 25.23
C LEU A 210 -5.96 6.29 24.14
N GLY A 211 -5.36 7.48 24.25
CA GLY A 211 -5.56 8.54 23.26
C GLY A 211 -6.97 9.17 23.25
N GLY A 212 -7.76 8.95 24.30
CA GLY A 212 -9.07 9.56 24.50
C GLY A 212 -9.85 8.91 25.65
N MET A 213 -11.15 9.18 25.70
CA MET A 213 -12.08 8.69 26.72
C MET A 213 -13.29 8.00 26.07
N PRO A 214 -13.98 7.08 26.79
CA PRO A 214 -15.27 6.58 26.35
C PRO A 214 -16.30 7.71 26.22
N SER A 215 -17.29 7.53 25.35
CA SER A 215 -18.35 8.53 25.19
C SER A 215 -19.18 8.67 26.46
N VAL A 216 -19.68 9.87 26.76
CA VAL A 216 -20.70 10.08 27.81
C VAL A 216 -22.05 9.47 27.44
N ARG A 217 -22.25 9.14 26.15
CA ARG A 217 -23.42 8.43 25.64
C ARG A 217 -23.28 6.91 25.76
N LYS A 218 -22.12 6.42 26.18
CA LYS A 218 -21.88 5.00 26.42
C LYS A 218 -22.82 4.49 27.49
N GLU A 219 -23.48 3.37 27.23
CA GLU A 219 -24.32 2.69 28.23
C GLU A 219 -23.44 2.19 29.40
N ALA A 220 -23.94 2.35 30.62
CA ALA A 220 -23.18 2.06 31.84
C ALA A 220 -22.82 0.56 31.99
N ASP A 221 -23.65 -0.34 31.45
CA ASP A 221 -23.47 -1.79 31.49
C ASP A 221 -22.51 -2.30 30.40
N LYS A 222 -22.22 -1.50 29.37
CA LYS A 222 -21.30 -1.89 28.30
C LYS A 222 -19.85 -1.75 28.74
N ARG A 223 -18.98 -2.64 28.27
CA ARG A 223 -17.53 -2.50 28.47
C ARG A 223 -16.96 -1.56 27.42
N THR A 224 -15.89 -0.86 27.78
CA THR A 224 -15.09 -0.12 26.80
C THR A 224 -14.44 -1.12 25.84
N SER A 225 -14.50 -0.84 24.54
CA SER A 225 -13.92 -1.67 23.50
C SER A 225 -12.67 -1.01 22.92
N ILE A 226 -11.68 -1.83 22.59
CA ILE A 226 -10.51 -1.44 21.81
C ILE A 226 -10.60 -2.20 20.50
N VAL A 227 -10.48 -1.49 19.38
CA VAL A 227 -10.62 -2.09 18.05
C VAL A 227 -9.26 -2.38 17.47
N PHE A 228 -9.11 -3.60 16.98
CA PHE A 228 -7.96 -4.03 16.21
C PHE A 228 -8.39 -4.37 14.79
N GLY A 229 -7.70 -3.81 13.81
CA GLY A 229 -7.64 -4.34 12.45
C GLY A 229 -6.52 -5.37 12.37
N GLN A 230 -6.75 -6.46 11.64
CA GLN A 230 -5.72 -7.43 11.30
C GLN A 230 -5.75 -7.64 9.78
N ASP A 231 -4.58 -7.81 9.20
CA ASP A 231 -4.41 -8.20 7.79
C ASP A 231 -3.17 -9.08 7.63
N GLU A 232 -3.08 -9.77 6.51
CA GLU A 232 -1.93 -10.58 6.13
C GLU A 232 -1.44 -10.27 4.71
N SER A 233 -0.12 -10.26 4.54
CA SER A 233 0.49 -10.01 3.24
C SER A 233 1.68 -10.91 2.99
N ILE A 234 1.91 -11.24 1.73
CA ILE A 234 3.04 -12.06 1.30
C ILE A 234 4.06 -11.19 0.58
N PHE A 235 5.27 -11.11 1.15
CA PHE A 235 6.41 -10.48 0.51
C PHE A 235 7.29 -11.54 -0.12
N LYS A 236 7.66 -11.37 -1.38
CA LYS A 236 8.42 -12.36 -2.13
C LYS A 236 9.70 -11.73 -2.66
N CYS A 237 10.78 -12.50 -2.76
CA CYS A 237 12.08 -11.97 -3.16
C CYS A 237 12.17 -11.65 -4.66
N CYS A 238 11.34 -12.29 -5.48
CA CYS A 238 11.28 -12.09 -6.93
C CYS A 238 9.84 -11.77 -7.38
N PRO A 239 9.21 -10.68 -6.90
CA PRO A 239 7.85 -10.35 -7.29
C PRO A 239 7.81 -10.12 -8.80
N MET A 240 6.79 -10.66 -9.48
CA MET A 240 6.66 -10.42 -10.91
C MET A 240 6.47 -8.94 -11.16
N ASN A 241 7.26 -8.37 -12.07
CA ASN A 241 6.97 -7.04 -12.59
C ASN A 241 5.58 -7.05 -13.25
N HIS A 242 4.76 -6.04 -12.95
CA HIS A 242 3.42 -5.91 -13.53
C HIS A 242 3.42 -5.80 -15.06
N SER A 243 4.54 -5.34 -15.62
CA SER A 243 4.77 -5.23 -17.06
C SER A 243 6.22 -5.59 -17.37
N THR A 244 6.47 -6.07 -18.59
CA THR A 244 7.81 -6.42 -19.05
C THR A 244 7.98 -6.07 -20.52
N TRP A 245 9.25 -5.95 -20.95
CA TRP A 245 9.59 -5.75 -22.35
C TRP A 245 9.54 -7.08 -23.12
N TYR A 246 8.99 -7.01 -24.32
CA TYR A 246 8.79 -8.11 -25.24
C TYR A 246 9.23 -7.69 -26.62
N HIS A 247 9.90 -8.55 -27.39
CA HIS A 247 10.20 -8.27 -28.79
C HIS A 247 9.16 -8.98 -29.69
N ALA A 248 8.20 -8.20 -30.18
CA ALA A 248 7.04 -8.69 -30.91
C ALA A 248 7.35 -9.38 -32.24
N PRO A 249 8.28 -8.89 -33.07
CA PRO A 249 8.61 -9.54 -34.32
C PRO A 249 9.23 -10.95 -34.17
N SER A 250 9.97 -11.23 -33.08
CA SER A 250 10.60 -12.55 -32.88
C SER A 250 9.89 -13.47 -31.89
N GLY A 251 8.92 -12.95 -31.14
CA GLY A 251 8.30 -13.72 -30.07
C GLY A 251 9.14 -13.84 -28.79
N THR A 252 10.28 -13.14 -28.71
CA THR A 252 11.21 -13.28 -27.58
C THR A 252 10.72 -12.47 -26.38
N SER A 253 10.75 -13.09 -25.21
CA SER A 253 10.37 -12.49 -23.93
C SER A 253 11.44 -12.73 -22.88
N VAL A 254 11.38 -11.96 -21.79
CA VAL A 254 12.20 -12.17 -20.59
C VAL A 254 11.94 -13.58 -20.05
N LEU A 255 13.01 -14.34 -19.80
CA LEU A 255 12.92 -15.58 -19.04
C LEU A 255 12.42 -15.25 -17.64
N GLN A 256 11.24 -15.76 -17.33
CA GLN A 256 10.61 -15.55 -16.04
C GLN A 256 10.97 -16.71 -15.12
N GLU A 257 11.34 -16.39 -13.88
CA GLU A 257 11.49 -17.43 -12.85
C GLU A 257 10.17 -18.19 -12.67
N LYS A 258 10.27 -19.50 -12.43
CA LYS A 258 9.11 -20.40 -12.29
C LYS A 258 8.18 -19.97 -11.14
N SER A 259 8.74 -19.32 -10.12
CA SER A 259 8.03 -18.82 -8.95
C SER A 259 8.49 -17.41 -8.64
N GLU A 260 7.71 -16.66 -7.86
CA GLU A 260 8.09 -15.34 -7.34
C GLU A 260 9.21 -15.41 -6.26
N GLY A 261 10.00 -16.50 -6.26
CA GLY A 261 11.03 -16.80 -5.28
C GLY A 261 10.52 -17.26 -3.91
N ALA A 262 11.44 -17.31 -2.94
CA ALA A 262 11.07 -17.46 -1.54
C ALA A 262 10.27 -16.24 -1.09
N GLY A 263 9.37 -16.43 -0.13
CA GLY A 263 8.70 -15.29 0.45
C GLY A 263 8.28 -15.54 1.88
N THR A 264 8.10 -14.44 2.57
CA THR A 264 7.72 -14.37 3.97
C THR A 264 6.33 -13.78 4.01
N MET A 265 5.42 -14.49 4.67
CA MET A 265 4.12 -13.93 4.96
C MET A 265 4.18 -13.21 6.30
N VAL A 266 3.51 -12.07 6.36
CA VAL A 266 3.47 -11.20 7.53
C VAL A 266 2.01 -11.04 7.90
N SER A 267 1.66 -11.34 9.15
CA SER A 267 0.38 -10.92 9.72
C SER A 267 0.60 -9.83 10.73
N ALA A 268 -0.16 -8.75 10.61
CA ALA A 268 -0.02 -7.57 11.44
C ALA A 268 -1.36 -7.11 12.00
N PHE A 269 -1.32 -6.68 13.26
CA PHE A 269 -2.40 -6.01 13.96
C PHE A 269 -2.15 -4.50 13.99
N VAL A 270 -3.22 -3.73 13.80
CA VAL A 270 -3.25 -2.28 13.94
C VAL A 270 -4.38 -1.89 14.88
N SER A 271 -4.09 -1.00 15.83
CA SER A 271 -5.10 -0.36 16.68
C SER A 271 -4.83 1.14 16.72
N ARG A 272 -5.86 1.94 16.99
CA ARG A 272 -5.70 3.37 17.22
C ARG A 272 -4.82 3.64 18.45
N GLU A 273 -5.08 2.87 19.51
CA GLU A 273 -4.48 3.00 20.82
C GLU A 273 -3.03 2.51 20.82
N PHE A 274 -2.75 1.43 20.09
CA PHE A 274 -1.44 0.75 20.08
C PHE A 274 -0.60 0.99 18.82
N GLY A 275 -1.19 1.50 17.73
CA GLY A 275 -0.52 1.72 16.45
C GLY A 275 -0.42 0.47 15.58
N PHE A 276 0.47 0.52 14.56
CA PHE A 276 0.78 -0.62 13.67
C PHE A 276 2.01 -1.36 14.20
N GLY A 277 1.80 -2.54 14.76
CA GLY A 277 2.85 -3.22 15.51
C GLY A 277 3.43 -2.34 16.64
N MET A 278 4.28 -2.93 17.46
CA MET A 278 4.70 -2.30 18.70
C MET A 278 5.92 -1.38 18.59
N SER A 279 5.82 -0.40 17.72
CA SER A 279 6.82 0.67 17.62
C SER A 279 6.62 1.80 18.64
N ASN A 280 5.53 1.78 19.42
CA ASN A 280 5.07 2.95 20.18
C ASN A 280 4.80 2.71 21.68
N PHE A 281 5.56 1.84 22.37
CA PHE A 281 5.51 1.83 23.84
C PHE A 281 5.97 3.19 24.35
N LYS A 282 5.03 4.04 24.72
CA LYS A 282 5.27 5.36 25.31
C LYS A 282 5.89 5.16 26.70
N GLY A 283 7.17 4.82 26.75
CA GLY A 283 7.99 4.78 27.96
C GLY A 283 8.27 3.41 28.59
N GLU A 284 7.79 2.30 28.04
CA GLU A 284 8.14 0.95 28.53
C GLU A 284 8.92 0.12 27.49
N ASP A 285 9.82 -0.72 27.99
CA ASP A 285 10.65 -1.60 27.17
C ASP A 285 9.89 -2.88 26.82
N LEU A 286 9.92 -3.28 25.55
CA LEU A 286 9.30 -4.51 25.04
C LEU A 286 9.63 -5.72 25.92
N GLU A 287 10.87 -5.82 26.37
CA GLU A 287 11.33 -6.94 27.22
C GLU A 287 10.53 -7.04 28.52
N LYS A 288 10.20 -5.91 29.15
CA LYS A 288 9.43 -5.90 30.40
C LYS A 288 7.98 -6.31 30.19
N VAL A 289 7.38 -5.87 29.08
CA VAL A 289 6.00 -6.23 28.74
C VAL A 289 5.93 -7.73 28.42
N LEU A 290 6.91 -8.25 27.66
CA LEU A 290 7.04 -9.69 27.41
C LEU A 290 7.24 -10.47 28.71
N GLU A 291 8.05 -9.98 29.65
CA GLU A 291 8.23 -10.64 30.95
C GLU A 291 6.91 -10.74 31.73
N ARG A 292 6.17 -9.62 31.87
CA ARG A 292 4.87 -9.63 32.54
C ARG A 292 3.85 -10.53 31.84
N CYS A 293 3.81 -10.47 30.51
CA CYS A 293 2.95 -11.31 29.69
C CYS A 293 3.29 -12.80 29.90
N ASN A 294 4.58 -13.16 29.87
CA ASN A 294 5.02 -14.54 30.02
C ASN A 294 4.78 -15.10 31.42
N GLN A 295 4.89 -14.26 32.46
CA GLN A 295 4.47 -14.64 33.82
C GLN A 295 2.97 -14.95 33.89
N ALA A 296 2.14 -14.14 33.23
CA ALA A 296 0.69 -14.38 33.18
C ALA A 296 0.30 -15.59 32.31
N ARG A 297 1.12 -15.93 31.31
CA ARG A 297 0.92 -17.07 30.40
C ARG A 297 1.39 -18.40 30.97
N GLU A 298 2.17 -18.39 32.06
CA GLU A 298 2.68 -19.61 32.67
C GLU A 298 1.53 -20.56 33.07
N GLU A 299 1.66 -21.84 32.70
CA GLU A 299 0.63 -22.87 32.90
C GLU A 299 -0.75 -22.58 32.27
N GLN A 300 -0.86 -21.55 31.43
CA GLN A 300 -2.08 -21.25 30.70
C GLN A 300 -2.18 -22.04 29.39
N HIS A 301 -3.42 -22.20 28.93
CA HIS A 301 -3.73 -22.85 27.66
C HIS A 301 -4.49 -21.91 26.73
N TYR A 302 -4.32 -22.12 25.43
CA TYR A 302 -5.13 -21.45 24.41
C TYR A 302 -6.60 -21.87 24.52
N LEU A 303 -7.51 -20.89 24.39
CA LEU A 303 -8.95 -21.14 24.36
C LEU A 303 -9.35 -21.88 23.07
N ALA A 304 -8.73 -21.50 21.95
CA ALA A 304 -8.87 -22.18 20.67
C ALA A 304 -7.98 -23.44 20.61
N GLU A 305 -8.25 -24.43 21.46
CA GLU A 305 -7.42 -25.64 21.58
C GLU A 305 -7.14 -26.35 20.24
N GLY A 306 -8.15 -26.39 19.36
CA GLY A 306 -8.01 -27.01 18.04
C GLY A 306 -7.01 -26.27 17.16
N ALA A 307 -7.07 -24.93 17.17
CA ALA A 307 -6.12 -24.07 16.45
C ALA A 307 -4.71 -24.18 17.05
N ALA A 308 -4.58 -24.17 18.37
CA ALA A 308 -3.30 -24.32 19.04
C ALA A 308 -2.64 -25.67 18.77
N LYS A 309 -3.40 -26.78 18.83
CA LYS A 309 -2.90 -28.11 18.45
C LYS A 309 -2.47 -28.16 16.98
N PHE A 310 -3.18 -27.46 16.09
CA PHE A 310 -2.85 -27.41 14.67
C PHE A 310 -1.56 -26.62 14.41
N VAL A 311 -1.43 -25.42 15.00
CA VAL A 311 -0.32 -24.48 14.73
C VAL A 311 0.94 -24.85 15.54
N HIS A 312 0.78 -25.19 16.82
CA HIS A 312 1.90 -25.42 17.76
C HIS A 312 2.06 -26.88 18.20
N GLY A 313 1.12 -27.77 17.89
CA GLY A 313 1.15 -29.17 18.36
C GLY A 313 0.79 -29.34 19.84
N THR A 314 0.49 -28.26 20.55
CA THR A 314 0.15 -28.23 21.97
C THR A 314 -0.91 -27.17 22.24
N THR A 315 -1.62 -27.28 23.35
CA THR A 315 -2.54 -26.24 23.82
C THR A 315 -1.89 -25.31 24.83
N ALA A 316 -0.74 -25.68 25.41
CA ALA A 316 -0.04 -24.85 26.38
C ALA A 316 0.53 -23.60 25.71
N LYS A 317 0.37 -22.44 26.35
CA LYS A 317 0.93 -21.19 25.86
C LYS A 317 2.44 -21.18 26.08
N ALA A 318 3.20 -21.07 24.99
CA ALA A 318 4.64 -20.88 25.08
C ALA A 318 4.95 -19.41 25.45
N PRO A 319 6.12 -19.16 26.08
CA PRO A 319 6.61 -17.79 26.28
C PRO A 319 6.75 -17.06 24.93
N LEU A 320 6.21 -15.84 24.86
CA LEU A 320 6.41 -14.93 23.75
C LEU A 320 7.83 -14.39 23.77
N THR A 321 8.49 -14.43 22.62
CA THR A 321 9.88 -13.95 22.43
C THR A 321 9.95 -12.67 21.60
N GLU A 322 8.85 -12.29 20.96
CA GLU A 322 8.74 -11.18 20.03
C GLU A 322 7.34 -10.56 20.12
N ASP A 323 7.15 -9.40 19.51
CA ASP A 323 5.86 -8.71 19.42
C ASP A 323 4.81 -9.57 18.69
N PRO A 324 3.74 -10.03 19.36
CA PRO A 324 2.72 -10.85 18.71
C PRO A 324 1.83 -10.04 17.76
N LEU A 325 1.84 -8.70 17.81
CA LEU A 325 1.10 -7.86 16.86
C LEU A 325 1.69 -7.95 15.46
N VAL A 326 2.95 -8.38 15.29
CA VAL A 326 3.56 -8.60 13.97
C VAL A 326 4.24 -9.95 13.93
N ARG A 327 3.66 -10.89 13.18
CA ARG A 327 4.22 -12.23 12.99
C ARG A 327 4.77 -12.38 11.58
N PHE A 328 6.01 -12.82 11.51
CA PHE A 328 6.66 -13.25 10.27
C PHE A 328 6.65 -14.77 10.22
N PHE A 329 6.31 -15.34 9.08
CA PHE A 329 6.44 -16.78 8.90
C PHE A 329 6.74 -17.15 7.44
N ASP A 330 7.57 -18.17 7.27
CA ASP A 330 7.93 -18.68 5.96
C ASP A 330 6.80 -19.57 5.44
N TYR A 331 6.13 -19.10 4.38
CA TYR A 331 4.99 -19.80 3.83
C TYR A 331 5.43 -20.85 2.80
N GLY A 332 4.66 -21.95 2.70
CA GLY A 332 4.83 -22.95 1.66
C GLY A 332 4.86 -24.40 2.15
N LYS A 333 4.79 -25.32 1.17
CA LYS A 333 4.76 -26.77 1.44
C LYS A 333 6.11 -27.24 1.99
N GLY A 334 6.11 -27.75 3.22
CA GLY A 334 7.33 -28.19 3.92
C GLY A 334 7.95 -27.12 4.83
N GLN A 335 7.32 -25.93 4.92
CA GLN A 335 7.60 -24.90 5.92
C GLN A 335 6.40 -24.78 6.87
N SER A 336 6.05 -23.57 7.32
CA SER A 336 4.93 -23.31 8.24
C SER A 336 3.54 -23.33 7.59
N GLY A 337 3.42 -23.72 6.31
CA GLY A 337 2.13 -23.77 5.62
C GLY A 337 1.68 -22.40 5.09
N TYR A 338 0.37 -22.14 5.13
CA TYR A 338 -0.24 -20.86 4.74
C TYR A 338 -0.98 -20.28 5.94
N TRP A 339 -1.08 -18.94 6.03
CA TRP A 339 -1.95 -18.30 7.01
C TRP A 339 -3.37 -18.81 6.81
N ASP A 340 -4.02 -19.17 7.91
CA ASP A 340 -5.41 -19.58 7.92
C ASP A 340 -6.09 -19.09 9.20
N SER A 341 -7.36 -19.47 9.37
CA SER A 341 -8.14 -19.09 10.55
C SER A 341 -7.58 -19.63 11.87
N HIS A 342 -6.78 -20.71 11.86
CA HIS A 342 -6.15 -21.23 13.08
C HIS A 342 -4.99 -20.32 13.49
N HIS A 343 -4.18 -19.86 12.54
CA HIS A 343 -3.11 -18.90 12.81
C HIS A 343 -3.68 -17.59 13.36
N MET A 344 -4.76 -17.08 12.77
CA MET A 344 -5.45 -15.88 13.25
C MET A 344 -5.97 -16.03 14.69
N GLN A 345 -6.60 -17.16 15.04
CA GLN A 345 -7.10 -17.40 16.40
C GLN A 345 -5.97 -17.41 17.43
N VAL A 346 -4.89 -18.11 17.13
CA VAL A 346 -3.74 -18.24 18.05
C VAL A 346 -3.01 -16.91 18.20
N GLN A 347 -2.74 -16.20 17.11
CA GLN A 347 -2.12 -14.87 17.17
C GLN A 347 -3.02 -13.87 17.92
N LEU A 348 -4.34 -13.91 17.71
CA LEU A 348 -5.27 -13.04 18.43
C LEU A 348 -5.19 -13.27 19.94
N GLU A 349 -5.14 -14.52 20.41
CA GLU A 349 -4.94 -14.82 21.83
C GLU A 349 -3.60 -14.32 22.35
N ASP A 350 -2.52 -14.47 21.57
CA ASP A 350 -1.20 -13.91 21.93
C ASP A 350 -1.25 -12.38 22.05
N VAL A 351 -1.92 -11.69 21.11
CA VAL A 351 -2.12 -10.23 21.11
C VAL A 351 -2.94 -9.80 22.32
N VAL A 352 -3.99 -10.54 22.68
CA VAL A 352 -4.84 -10.23 23.84
C VAL A 352 -4.04 -10.35 25.14
N ASP A 353 -3.32 -11.46 25.34
CA ASP A 353 -2.48 -11.63 26.52
C ASP A 353 -1.44 -10.52 26.62
N PHE A 354 -0.85 -10.18 25.48
CA PHE A 354 0.16 -9.15 25.38
C PHE A 354 -0.39 -7.76 25.72
N VAL A 355 -1.53 -7.38 25.15
CA VAL A 355 -2.19 -6.08 25.41
C VAL A 355 -2.65 -5.94 26.86
N ILE A 356 -3.04 -7.02 27.52
CA ILE A 356 -3.38 -7.02 28.95
C ILE A 356 -2.14 -6.76 29.83
N ALA A 357 -0.95 -7.13 29.36
CA ALA A 357 0.31 -6.92 30.07
C ALA A 357 0.91 -5.51 29.89
N CYS A 358 0.41 -4.74 28.92
CA CYS A 358 0.70 -3.32 28.71
C CYS A 358 0.00 -2.45 29.76
#